data_AF-A0AA35S4Q5-F1
#
_entry.id   AF-A0AA35S4Q5-F1
#
_cell.length_a   1.000
_cell.length_b   1.000
_cell.length_c   1.000
_cell.angle_alpha   90.00
_cell.angle_beta   90.00
_cell.angle_gamma   90.00
#
_symmetry.space_group_name_H-M   'P 1'
#
loop_
_entity.id
_entity.type
_entity.pdbx_description
1 polymer ?
#
loop_
_entity_poly.entity_id
_entity_poly.type
_entity_poly.pdbx_seq_one_letter_code
_entity_poly.pdbx_strand_id
1 'polypeptide(L)'
;MCEAYKNNLLYPRYLFFTISWYSEGWWRDGVEQYGCTQEQMEQVLEHTLTIVFLPSARYLDPSLTTDTKTNLTIGEYLRRESEEYVNRAPLNISKVDDLSSDCYDGMYAFTYALNSTINDLNTNMTLNDMANNYVDNVTGPFRIESFSYENSVVMETMFKNLERTNFRGVSGDVHFDSNGIRAVTQFIVLQYRKNQSTGDLESVVVGRISPDLTFTFEPGETEDTVWPSMFSIFKKFSSLTISVL
;
A
#
# COMPACT_ATOMS: atom_id res chain seq x y z
N MET A 1 -13.94 2.73 19.99
CA MET A 1 -15.27 2.55 19.39
C MET A 1 -16.34 2.23 20.43
N CYS A 2 -16.24 1.17 21.23
CA CYS A 2 -17.26 0.86 22.27
C CYS A 2 -17.52 2.04 23.24
N GLU A 3 -16.49 2.72 23.74
CA GLU A 3 -16.69 3.91 24.58
C GLU A 3 -17.33 5.09 23.84
N ALA A 4 -17.09 5.22 22.54
CA ALA A 4 -17.75 6.24 21.72
C ALA A 4 -19.26 5.96 21.64
N TYR A 5 -19.66 4.69 21.48
CA TYR A 5 -21.07 4.28 21.55
C TYR A 5 -21.70 4.65 22.90
N LYS A 6 -21.06 4.27 24.02
CA LYS A 6 -21.58 4.53 25.38
C LYS A 6 -21.73 6.03 25.67
N ASN A 7 -20.93 6.87 25.05
CA ASN A 7 -20.97 8.33 25.18
C ASN A 7 -21.82 9.01 24.08
N ASN A 8 -22.57 8.24 23.29
CA ASN A 8 -23.42 8.73 22.20
C ASN A 8 -22.66 9.59 21.16
N LEU A 9 -21.41 9.22 20.90
CA LEU A 9 -20.56 9.83 19.87
C LEU A 9 -20.79 9.14 18.53
N LEU A 10 -21.96 9.36 17.94
CA LEU A 10 -22.43 8.70 16.73
C LEU A 10 -22.59 9.66 15.56
N TYR A 11 -22.55 9.12 14.33
CA TYR A 11 -22.99 9.81 13.14
C TYR A 11 -24.46 10.25 13.29
N PRO A 12 -24.90 11.42 12.76
CA PRO A 12 -24.16 12.35 11.90
C PRO A 12 -23.34 13.40 12.64
N ARG A 13 -23.33 13.40 13.97
CA ARG A 13 -22.67 14.45 14.74
C ARG A 13 -21.16 14.24 14.86
N TYR A 14 -20.73 12.99 14.85
CA TYR A 14 -19.33 12.60 14.95
C TYR A 14 -18.96 11.69 13.78
N LEU A 15 -17.76 11.92 13.24
CA LEU A 15 -17.15 11.09 12.21
C LEU A 15 -15.80 10.60 12.76
N PHE A 16 -15.47 9.35 12.51
CA PHE A 16 -14.17 8.80 12.83
C PHE A 16 -13.33 8.60 11.58
N PHE A 17 -12.02 8.67 11.77
CA PHE A 17 -11.02 8.20 10.82
C PHE A 17 -10.31 7.00 11.43
N THR A 18 -10.25 5.90 10.70
CA THR A 18 -9.55 4.68 11.09
C THR A 18 -8.40 4.37 10.14
N ILE A 19 -7.55 3.45 10.57
CA ILE A 19 -6.35 2.99 9.86
C ILE A 19 -6.66 1.72 9.08
N SER A 20 -6.08 1.58 7.88
CA SER A 20 -6.46 0.55 6.90
C SER A 20 -5.93 -0.85 7.17
N TRP A 21 -4.96 -1.01 8.07
CA TRP A 21 -4.32 -2.31 8.34
C TRP A 21 -5.11 -3.21 9.31
N TYR A 22 -6.32 -2.82 9.70
CA TYR A 22 -7.16 -3.69 10.50
C TYR A 22 -7.74 -4.79 9.63
N SER A 23 -7.75 -6.01 10.14
CA SER A 23 -8.36 -7.13 9.45
C SER A 23 -9.84 -6.84 9.17
N GLU A 24 -10.30 -7.26 8.00
CA GLU A 24 -11.73 -7.23 7.68
C GLU A 24 -12.53 -7.92 8.78
N GLY A 25 -13.57 -7.24 9.29
CA GLY A 25 -14.41 -7.74 10.36
C GLY A 25 -13.79 -7.64 11.76
N TRP A 26 -12.70 -6.89 11.97
CA TRP A 26 -12.04 -6.75 13.28
C TRP A 26 -12.96 -6.33 14.44
N TRP A 27 -14.12 -5.75 14.15
CA TRP A 27 -15.12 -5.31 15.14
C TRP A 27 -16.13 -6.40 15.52
N ARG A 28 -16.03 -7.61 14.97
CA ARG A 28 -16.98 -8.71 15.23
C ARG A 28 -16.62 -9.48 16.49
N ASP A 29 -15.34 -9.80 16.65
CA ASP A 29 -14.88 -10.72 17.70
C ASP A 29 -14.38 -9.98 18.95
N GLY A 30 -14.70 -10.53 20.13
CA GLY A 30 -14.15 -10.07 21.40
C GLY A 30 -14.64 -8.69 21.86
N VAL A 31 -15.70 -8.14 21.29
CA VAL A 31 -16.25 -6.83 21.70
C VAL A 31 -17.00 -6.88 23.03
N GLU A 32 -17.56 -8.05 23.37
CA GLU A 32 -18.33 -8.28 24.60
C GLU A 32 -17.50 -8.05 25.86
N GLN A 33 -16.19 -8.31 25.81
CA GLN A 33 -15.28 -8.08 26.93
C GLN A 33 -15.20 -6.60 27.34
N TYR A 34 -15.60 -5.69 26.44
CA TYR A 34 -15.65 -4.25 26.68
C TYR A 34 -17.07 -3.76 27.04
N GLY A 35 -18.05 -4.67 27.14
CA GLY A 35 -19.44 -4.35 27.45
C GLY A 35 -20.20 -3.70 26.28
N CYS A 36 -19.82 -4.03 25.04
CA CYS A 36 -20.59 -3.68 23.84
C CYS A 36 -20.91 -4.92 23.01
N THR A 37 -21.99 -4.87 22.23
CA THR A 37 -22.30 -5.89 21.20
C THR A 37 -21.69 -5.51 19.85
N GLN A 38 -21.66 -6.46 18.91
CA GLN A 38 -21.22 -6.20 17.54
C GLN A 38 -22.07 -5.09 16.89
N GLU A 39 -23.39 -5.12 17.05
CA GLU A 39 -24.30 -4.14 16.46
C GLU A 39 -24.03 -2.72 17.00
N GLN A 40 -23.67 -2.60 18.28
CA GLN A 40 -23.32 -1.32 18.90
C GLN A 40 -22.00 -0.78 18.34
N MET A 41 -21.04 -1.65 18.06
CA MET A 41 -19.78 -1.28 17.40
C MET A 41 -20.02 -0.83 15.96
N GLU A 42 -20.86 -1.56 15.22
CA GLU A 42 -21.23 -1.22 13.85
C GLU A 42 -21.93 0.13 13.74
N GLN A 43 -22.74 0.53 14.72
CA GLN A 43 -23.36 1.87 14.75
C GLN A 43 -22.35 3.02 14.85
N VAL A 44 -21.18 2.78 15.46
CA VAL A 44 -20.10 3.78 15.51
C VAL A 44 -19.30 3.76 14.21
N LEU A 45 -19.08 2.56 13.66
CA LEU A 45 -18.26 2.37 12.46
C LEU A 45 -18.98 2.79 11.19
N GLU A 46 -20.30 2.66 11.09
CA GLU A 46 -21.07 3.10 9.93
C GLU A 46 -20.75 4.57 9.59
N HIS A 47 -20.39 4.82 8.33
CA HIS A 47 -19.88 6.09 7.79
C HIS A 47 -18.45 6.50 8.19
N THR A 48 -17.76 5.77 9.06
CA THR A 48 -16.34 5.99 9.38
C THR A 48 -15.48 5.85 8.13
N LEU A 49 -14.53 6.77 7.97
CA LEU A 49 -13.59 6.76 6.85
C LEU A 49 -12.30 6.05 7.21
N THR A 50 -11.71 5.38 6.24
CA THR A 50 -10.39 4.78 6.35
C THR A 50 -9.55 5.23 5.16
N ILE A 51 -8.31 5.64 5.42
CA ILE A 51 -7.37 6.01 4.36
C ILE A 51 -6.36 4.87 4.20
N VAL A 52 -6.30 4.31 3.00
CA VAL A 52 -5.27 3.36 2.60
C VAL A 52 -4.12 4.14 1.97
N PHE A 53 -2.95 4.05 2.59
CA PHE A 53 -1.76 4.80 2.17
C PHE A 53 -0.70 3.95 1.47
N LEU A 54 -0.87 2.63 1.46
CA LEU A 54 0.02 1.73 0.75
C LEU A 54 -0.58 1.40 -0.63
N PRO A 55 0.23 1.46 -1.70
CA PRO A 55 -0.19 0.95 -3.00
C PRO A 55 -0.57 -0.53 -2.87
N SER A 56 -1.68 -0.94 -3.46
CA SER A 56 -2.07 -2.35 -3.43
C SER A 56 -2.74 -2.75 -4.73
N ALA A 57 -2.37 -3.94 -5.22
CA ALA A 57 -2.93 -4.54 -6.42
C ALA A 57 -4.48 -4.62 -6.38
N ARG A 58 -5.08 -4.74 -5.19
CA ARG A 58 -6.54 -4.86 -5.02
C ARG A 58 -7.33 -3.62 -5.45
N TYR A 59 -6.69 -2.46 -5.45
CA TYR A 59 -7.35 -1.18 -5.78
C TYR A 59 -6.96 -0.66 -7.16
N LEU A 60 -6.31 -1.50 -7.98
CA LEU A 60 -5.93 -1.19 -9.35
C LEU A 60 -6.87 -1.89 -10.33
N ASP A 61 -6.94 -1.36 -11.55
CA ASP A 61 -7.67 -2.01 -12.64
C ASP A 61 -7.02 -3.38 -12.95
N PRO A 62 -7.78 -4.50 -12.84
CA PRO A 62 -7.28 -5.85 -13.07
C PRO A 62 -6.69 -6.07 -14.47
N SER A 63 -7.04 -5.23 -15.46
CA SER A 63 -6.57 -5.32 -16.83
C SER A 63 -5.21 -4.65 -17.07
N LEU A 64 -4.72 -3.84 -16.11
CA LEU A 64 -3.41 -3.20 -16.23
C LEU A 64 -2.30 -4.23 -16.23
N THR A 65 -1.34 -4.08 -17.14
CA THR A 65 -0.18 -4.96 -17.29
C THR A 65 1.05 -4.33 -16.66
N THR A 66 1.87 -5.16 -16.00
CA THR A 66 3.18 -4.76 -15.48
C THR A 66 4.19 -4.57 -16.60
N ASP A 67 5.12 -3.62 -16.43
CA ASP A 67 6.30 -3.47 -17.30
C ASP A 67 7.46 -4.38 -16.86
N THR A 68 7.20 -5.29 -15.92
CA THR A 68 8.18 -6.28 -15.49
C THR A 68 8.41 -7.36 -16.55
N LYS A 69 9.51 -8.11 -16.42
CA LYS A 69 9.76 -9.28 -17.27
C LYS A 69 8.65 -10.33 -17.25
N THR A 70 7.78 -10.35 -16.23
CA THR A 70 6.65 -11.29 -16.19
C THR A 70 5.46 -10.88 -17.04
N ASN A 71 5.33 -9.58 -17.35
CA ASN A 71 4.25 -9.04 -18.18
C ASN A 71 2.86 -9.53 -17.76
N LEU A 72 2.63 -9.64 -16.44
CA LEU A 72 1.35 -10.07 -15.87
C LEU A 72 0.36 -8.91 -15.89
N THR A 73 -0.92 -9.20 -16.06
CA THR A 73 -1.96 -8.28 -15.60
C THR A 73 -2.12 -8.35 -14.08
N ILE A 74 -2.67 -7.30 -13.49
CA ILE A 74 -3.00 -7.26 -12.05
C ILE A 74 -3.96 -8.40 -11.69
N GLY A 75 -4.97 -8.67 -12.53
CA GLY A 75 -5.91 -9.76 -12.33
C GLY A 75 -5.24 -11.14 -12.33
N GLU A 76 -4.25 -11.37 -13.19
CA GLU A 76 -3.48 -12.62 -13.20
C GLU A 76 -2.58 -12.76 -11.97
N TYR A 77 -1.99 -11.67 -11.50
CA TYR A 77 -1.26 -11.67 -10.23
C TYR A 77 -2.20 -12.08 -9.08
N LEU A 78 -3.32 -11.39 -8.90
CA LEU A 78 -4.28 -11.66 -7.81
C LEU A 78 -4.85 -13.08 -7.87
N ARG A 79 -5.09 -13.61 -9.08
CA ARG A 79 -5.54 -15.00 -9.27
C ARG A 79 -4.46 -15.99 -8.81
N ARG A 80 -3.21 -15.83 -9.27
CA ARG A 80 -2.09 -16.70 -8.89
C ARG A 80 -1.80 -16.63 -7.40
N GLU A 81 -1.88 -15.42 -6.85
CA GLU A 81 -1.78 -15.19 -5.42
C GLU A 81 -2.82 -16.04 -4.68
N SER A 82 -4.11 -15.84 -5.00
CA SER A 82 -5.22 -16.59 -4.38
C SER A 82 -5.04 -18.12 -4.49
N GLU A 83 -4.60 -18.63 -5.64
CA GLU A 83 -4.30 -20.05 -5.83
C GLU A 83 -3.16 -20.55 -4.93
N GLU A 84 -2.07 -19.79 -4.81
CA GLU A 84 -0.99 -20.11 -3.88
C GLU A 84 -1.47 -20.13 -2.42
N TYR A 85 -2.34 -19.19 -2.02
CA TYR A 85 -2.93 -19.21 -0.68
C TYR A 85 -3.79 -20.45 -0.45
N VAL A 86 -4.65 -20.85 -1.39
CA VAL A 86 -5.45 -22.08 -1.28
C VAL A 86 -4.54 -23.31 -1.16
N ASN A 87 -3.47 -23.36 -1.95
CA ASN A 87 -2.51 -24.48 -1.92
C ASN A 87 -1.68 -24.51 -0.63
N ARG A 88 -1.44 -23.35 -0.01
CA ARG A 88 -0.66 -23.20 1.25
C ARG A 88 -1.53 -23.08 2.50
N ALA A 89 -2.86 -23.16 2.37
CA ALA A 89 -3.81 -23.23 3.48
C ALA A 89 -3.42 -24.20 4.62
N PRO A 90 -2.75 -25.35 4.41
CA PRO A 90 -2.25 -26.17 5.52
C PRO A 90 -1.23 -25.50 6.45
N LEU A 91 -0.71 -24.31 6.12
CA LEU A 91 0.22 -23.53 6.96
C LEU A 91 -0.47 -22.54 7.93
N ASN A 92 -1.80 -22.60 8.10
CA ASN A 92 -2.56 -21.64 8.94
C ASN A 92 -2.34 -20.16 8.55
N ILE A 93 -2.04 -19.89 7.28
CA ILE A 93 -1.97 -18.51 6.77
C ILE A 93 -3.40 -18.02 6.63
N SER A 94 -3.82 -17.15 7.56
CA SER A 94 -5.24 -16.87 7.82
C SER A 94 -5.91 -15.92 6.84
N LYS A 95 -5.19 -15.27 5.92
CA LYS A 95 -5.75 -14.39 4.86
C LYS A 95 -4.66 -13.98 3.86
N VAL A 96 -5.11 -13.57 2.68
CA VAL A 96 -4.28 -12.95 1.64
C VAL A 96 -3.88 -11.55 2.11
N ASP A 97 -2.59 -11.32 2.38
CA ASP A 97 -2.10 -10.03 2.87
C ASP A 97 -2.07 -8.99 1.74
N ASP A 98 -2.56 -7.78 2.02
CA ASP A 98 -2.60 -6.66 1.08
C ASP A 98 -1.20 -6.14 0.73
N LEU A 99 -0.17 -6.52 1.52
CA LEU A 99 1.24 -6.16 1.36
C LEU A 99 2.03 -7.08 0.43
N SER A 100 1.43 -8.19 -0.02
CA SER A 100 2.12 -9.16 -0.88
C SER A 100 2.61 -8.52 -2.18
N SER A 101 1.82 -7.61 -2.75
CA SER A 101 2.15 -6.92 -3.99
C SER A 101 3.35 -5.98 -3.83
N ASP A 102 3.48 -5.32 -2.69
CA ASP A 102 4.64 -4.50 -2.36
C ASP A 102 5.91 -5.33 -2.20
N CYS A 103 5.79 -6.50 -1.56
CA CYS A 103 6.91 -7.43 -1.42
C CYS A 103 7.34 -8.00 -2.78
N TYR A 104 6.38 -8.35 -3.64
CA TYR A 104 6.63 -8.82 -5.00
C TYR A 104 7.39 -7.76 -5.81
N ASP A 105 6.91 -6.52 -5.79
CA ASP A 105 7.56 -5.42 -6.51
C ASP A 105 8.89 -5.00 -5.87
N GLY A 106 9.05 -5.15 -4.55
CA GLY A 106 10.31 -4.95 -3.85
C GLY A 106 11.42 -5.85 -4.37
N MET A 107 11.11 -7.12 -4.70
CA MET A 107 12.06 -8.04 -5.32
C MET A 107 12.45 -7.61 -6.73
N TYR A 108 11.51 -7.07 -7.51
CA TYR A 108 11.82 -6.51 -8.83
C TYR A 108 12.69 -5.26 -8.73
N ALA A 109 12.38 -4.35 -7.80
CA ALA A 109 13.18 -3.15 -7.55
C ALA A 109 14.62 -3.52 -7.16
N PHE A 110 14.78 -4.46 -6.23
CA PHE A 110 16.09 -5.00 -5.87
C PHE A 110 16.82 -5.59 -7.08
N THR A 111 16.13 -6.41 -7.87
CA THR A 111 16.72 -7.08 -9.05
C THR A 111 17.19 -6.07 -10.10
N TYR A 112 16.39 -5.05 -10.39
CA TYR A 112 16.75 -4.00 -11.33
C TYR A 112 17.93 -3.16 -10.84
N ALA A 113 17.92 -2.75 -9.58
CA ALA A 113 19.04 -2.00 -9.00
C ALA A 113 20.33 -2.83 -8.96
N LEU A 114 20.25 -4.11 -8.61
CA LEU A 114 21.39 -5.02 -8.60
C LEU A 114 21.97 -5.20 -10.01
N ASN A 115 21.11 -5.43 -11.01
CA ASN A 115 21.54 -5.59 -12.39
C ASN A 115 22.23 -4.32 -12.93
N SER A 116 21.66 -3.15 -12.66
CA SER A 116 22.27 -1.86 -13.02
C SER A 116 23.60 -1.64 -12.29
N THR A 117 23.69 -2.02 -11.02
CA THR A 117 24.94 -1.93 -10.23
C THR A 117 26.04 -2.81 -10.81
N ILE A 118 25.72 -4.06 -11.17
CA ILE A 118 26.66 -4.96 -11.85
C ILE A 118 27.11 -4.34 -13.18
N ASN A 119 26.18 -3.77 -13.95
CA ASN A 119 26.51 -3.12 -15.22
C ASN A 119 27.41 -1.88 -15.03
N ASP A 120 27.12 -1.04 -14.05
CA ASP A 120 27.94 0.13 -13.72
C ASP A 120 29.36 -0.28 -13.32
N LEU A 121 29.50 -1.31 -12.47
CA LEU A 121 30.80 -1.85 -12.06
C LEU A 121 31.56 -2.45 -13.25
N ASN A 122 30.88 -3.08 -14.20
CA ASN A 122 31.52 -3.67 -15.38
C ASN A 122 31.95 -2.63 -16.43
N THR A 123 31.23 -1.52 -16.54
CA THR A 123 31.42 -0.54 -17.62
C THR A 123 32.21 0.69 -17.19
N ASN A 124 32.21 1.01 -15.89
CA ASN A 124 32.94 2.14 -15.33
C ASN A 124 34.20 1.66 -14.60
N MET A 125 35.36 1.77 -15.27
CA MET A 125 36.64 1.33 -14.70
C MET A 125 36.96 2.02 -13.37
N THR A 126 36.63 3.30 -13.22
CA THR A 126 36.85 4.03 -11.96
C THR A 126 36.06 3.43 -10.81
N LEU A 127 34.77 3.13 -11.01
CA LEU A 127 33.96 2.46 -9.98
C LEU A 127 34.46 1.05 -9.70
N ASN A 128 34.88 0.33 -10.75
CA ASN A 128 35.45 -1.00 -10.63
C ASN A 128 36.70 -1.02 -9.74
N ASP A 129 37.66 -0.14 -10.03
CA ASP A 129 38.91 -0.01 -9.28
C ASP A 129 38.64 0.40 -7.82
N MET A 130 37.72 1.35 -7.60
CA MET A 130 37.31 1.76 -6.25
C MET A 130 36.69 0.61 -5.46
N ALA A 131 35.84 -0.22 -6.09
CA ALA A 131 35.25 -1.37 -5.44
C ALA A 131 36.28 -2.48 -5.14
N ASN A 132 37.28 -2.67 -6.01
CA ASN A 132 38.36 -3.64 -5.82
C ASN A 132 39.32 -3.30 -4.68
N ASN A 133 39.44 -2.03 -4.27
CA ASN A 133 40.24 -1.64 -3.11
C ASN A 133 39.80 -2.32 -1.79
N TYR A 134 38.60 -2.89 -1.76
CA TYR A 134 38.04 -3.61 -0.62
C TYR A 134 38.25 -5.13 -0.69
N VAL A 135 38.97 -5.64 -1.69
CA VAL A 135 39.18 -7.08 -1.89
C VAL A 135 40.66 -7.43 -1.92
N ASP A 136 41.08 -8.31 -1.04
CA ASP A 136 42.47 -8.78 -0.98
C ASP A 136 42.82 -9.64 -2.20
N ASN A 137 44.00 -9.39 -2.78
CA ASN A 137 44.62 -10.22 -3.82
C ASN A 137 43.77 -10.46 -5.08
N VAL A 138 42.97 -9.48 -5.52
CA VAL A 138 42.21 -9.58 -6.78
C VAL A 138 43.02 -9.10 -7.98
N THR A 139 43.05 -9.92 -9.03
CA THR A 139 43.50 -9.55 -10.37
C THR A 139 42.33 -9.68 -11.35
N GLY A 140 41.67 -8.57 -11.66
CA GLY A 140 40.57 -8.53 -12.65
C GLY A 140 39.43 -7.60 -12.26
N PRO A 141 38.37 -7.53 -13.10
CA PRO A 141 37.20 -6.72 -12.81
C PRO A 141 36.54 -7.15 -11.49
N PHE A 142 36.06 -6.16 -10.72
CA PHE A 142 35.25 -6.41 -9.54
C PHE A 142 34.06 -7.32 -9.87
N ARG A 143 33.83 -8.32 -9.03
CA ARG A 143 32.73 -9.28 -9.13
C ARG A 143 31.80 -9.09 -7.94
N ILE A 144 30.48 -9.12 -8.17
CA ILE A 144 29.50 -8.89 -7.11
C ILE A 144 29.61 -9.91 -5.96
N GLU A 145 30.07 -11.13 -6.26
CA GLU A 145 30.32 -12.18 -5.28
C GLU A 145 31.51 -11.88 -4.35
N SER A 146 32.32 -10.87 -4.67
CA SER A 146 33.44 -10.38 -3.85
C SER A 146 33.02 -9.23 -2.92
N PHE A 147 31.72 -8.90 -2.86
CA PHE A 147 31.19 -7.89 -1.95
C PHE A 147 31.47 -8.26 -0.48
N SER A 148 31.81 -7.24 0.30
CA SER A 148 31.95 -7.29 1.76
C SER A 148 31.19 -6.11 2.38
N TYR A 149 30.85 -6.22 3.67
CA TYR A 149 30.13 -5.15 4.37
C TYR A 149 30.90 -3.82 4.47
N GLU A 150 32.22 -3.84 4.24
CA GLU A 150 33.06 -2.64 4.20
C GLU A 150 33.02 -1.92 2.85
N ASN A 151 32.50 -2.56 1.80
CA ASN A 151 32.52 -2.01 0.44
C ASN A 151 31.40 -0.97 0.24
N SER A 152 31.68 0.26 0.69
CA SER A 152 30.74 1.38 0.54
C SER A 152 30.48 1.75 -0.92
N VAL A 153 31.42 1.46 -1.84
CA VAL A 153 31.30 1.79 -3.26
C VAL A 153 30.16 1.02 -3.90
N VAL A 154 30.11 -0.30 -3.69
CA VAL A 154 29.02 -1.15 -4.19
C VAL A 154 27.68 -0.77 -3.54
N MET A 155 27.68 -0.55 -2.22
CA MET A 155 26.49 -0.13 -1.49
C MET A 155 25.91 1.17 -2.04
N GLU A 156 26.72 2.23 -2.13
CA GLU A 156 26.29 3.54 -2.64
C GLU A 156 25.84 3.48 -4.11
N THR A 157 26.51 2.66 -4.92
CA THR A 157 26.13 2.46 -6.33
C THR A 157 24.76 1.78 -6.41
N MET A 158 24.50 0.81 -5.54
CA MET A 158 23.20 0.15 -5.44
C MET A 158 22.09 1.09 -4.97
N PHE A 159 22.32 1.91 -3.95
CA PHE A 159 21.32 2.91 -3.51
C PHE A 159 21.01 3.94 -4.61
N LYS A 160 22.03 4.41 -5.35
CA LYS A 160 21.81 5.29 -6.52
C LYS A 160 20.99 4.61 -7.61
N ASN A 161 21.18 3.31 -7.82
CA ASN A 161 20.39 2.56 -8.80
C ASN A 161 18.99 2.20 -8.30
N LEU A 162 18.78 2.04 -7.00
CA LEU A 162 17.44 1.94 -6.39
C LEU A 162 16.67 3.26 -6.58
N GLU A 163 17.27 4.41 -6.29
CA GLU A 163 16.65 5.73 -6.51
C GLU A 163 16.25 5.95 -7.97
N ARG A 164 17.03 5.43 -8.92
CA ARG A 164 16.72 5.49 -10.37
C ARG A 164 15.73 4.45 -10.86
N THR A 165 15.34 3.50 -10.01
CA THR A 165 14.41 2.45 -10.40
C THR A 165 13.05 3.07 -10.66
N ASN A 166 12.51 2.82 -11.86
CA ASN A 166 11.19 3.27 -12.27
C ASN A 166 10.57 2.21 -13.19
N PHE A 167 9.50 1.56 -12.73
CA PHE A 167 8.76 0.59 -13.52
C PHE A 167 7.31 0.46 -13.02
N ARG A 168 6.42 -0.08 -13.85
CA ARG A 168 5.09 -0.51 -13.41
C ARG A 168 5.14 -1.95 -12.90
N GLY A 169 4.96 -2.10 -11.59
CA GLY A 169 4.80 -3.38 -10.90
C GLY A 169 3.35 -3.81 -10.75
N VAL A 170 3.11 -4.86 -9.96
CA VAL A 170 1.75 -5.36 -9.66
C VAL A 170 0.99 -4.47 -8.68
N SER A 171 1.70 -3.68 -7.88
CA SER A 171 1.15 -2.67 -6.96
C SER A 171 1.10 -1.27 -7.61
N GLY A 172 1.30 -1.17 -8.92
CA GLY A 172 1.27 0.09 -9.67
C GLY A 172 2.66 0.62 -9.98
N ASP A 173 2.80 1.94 -10.10
CA ASP A 173 4.09 2.55 -10.41
C ASP A 173 5.04 2.41 -9.19
N VAL A 174 6.28 2.01 -9.46
CA VAL A 174 7.33 1.75 -8.45
C VAL A 174 8.51 2.65 -8.75
N HIS A 175 8.71 3.64 -7.89
CA HIS A 175 9.90 4.48 -7.86
C HIS A 175 10.10 5.04 -6.44
N PHE A 176 11.31 5.46 -6.14
CA PHE A 176 11.72 5.89 -4.80
C PHE A 176 12.28 7.32 -4.86
N ASP A 177 12.04 8.09 -3.81
CA ASP A 177 12.72 9.36 -3.61
C ASP A 177 14.14 9.17 -3.08
N SER A 178 14.86 10.27 -2.88
CA SER A 178 16.23 10.27 -2.35
C SER A 178 16.34 9.81 -0.89
N ASN A 179 15.22 9.70 -0.16
CA ASN A 179 15.16 9.12 1.18
C ASN A 179 14.83 7.62 1.15
N GLY A 180 14.66 7.03 -0.04
CA GLY A 180 14.23 5.64 -0.21
C GLY A 180 12.73 5.42 0.04
N ILE A 181 11.94 6.49 0.12
CA ILE A 181 10.49 6.40 0.28
C ILE A 181 9.88 6.11 -1.09
N ARG A 182 9.09 5.05 -1.17
CA ARG A 182 8.33 4.75 -2.38
C ARG A 182 7.30 5.86 -2.59
N ALA A 183 7.31 6.45 -3.78
CA ALA A 183 6.33 7.46 -4.13
C ALA A 183 4.92 6.84 -4.23
N VAL A 184 3.95 7.51 -3.60
CA VAL A 184 2.54 7.14 -3.64
C VAL A 184 1.83 8.08 -4.60
N THR A 185 1.24 7.52 -5.65
CA THR A 185 0.52 8.31 -6.67
C THR A 185 -0.93 8.58 -6.27
N GLN A 186 -1.47 7.85 -5.30
CA GLN A 186 -2.85 8.00 -4.85
C GLN A 186 -3.09 7.31 -3.50
N PHE A 187 -3.87 7.94 -2.63
CA PHE A 187 -4.44 7.32 -1.44
C PHE A 187 -5.87 6.86 -1.73
N ILE A 188 -6.26 5.68 -1.24
CA ILE A 188 -7.64 5.20 -1.38
C ILE A 188 -8.42 5.57 -0.12
N VAL A 189 -9.63 6.07 -0.29
CA VAL A 189 -10.55 6.36 0.81
C VAL A 189 -11.64 5.31 0.80
N LEU A 190 -11.74 4.57 1.89
CA LEU A 190 -12.79 3.61 2.16
C LEU A 190 -13.80 4.20 3.15
N GLN A 191 -15.05 3.80 3.05
CA GLN A 191 -16.07 4.07 4.05
C GLN A 191 -16.70 2.75 4.50
N TYR A 192 -16.90 2.60 5.81
CA TYR A 192 -17.71 1.50 6.32
C TYR A 192 -19.19 1.73 6.02
N ARG A 193 -19.82 0.80 5.31
CA ARG A 193 -21.23 0.86 4.89
C ARG A 193 -21.90 -0.48 5.09
N LYS A 194 -23.19 -0.44 5.43
CA LYS A 194 -24.01 -1.65 5.46
C LYS A 194 -24.36 -2.09 4.06
N ASN A 195 -24.07 -3.34 3.74
CA ASN A 195 -24.53 -4.00 2.54
C ASN A 195 -26.05 -4.15 2.61
N GLN A 196 -26.77 -3.64 1.62
CA GLN A 196 -28.24 -3.65 1.64
C GLN A 196 -28.85 -5.05 1.50
N SER A 197 -28.09 -6.01 0.97
CA SER A 197 -28.57 -7.37 0.73
C SER A 197 -28.32 -8.29 1.93
N THR A 198 -27.16 -8.15 2.58
CA THR A 198 -26.77 -9.02 3.71
C THR A 198 -26.99 -8.36 5.07
N GLY A 199 -27.01 -7.03 5.13
CA GLY A 199 -27.03 -6.25 6.36
C GLY A 199 -25.65 -6.10 7.01
N ASP A 200 -24.63 -6.78 6.49
CA ASP A 200 -23.27 -6.77 7.02
C ASP A 200 -22.58 -5.42 6.79
N LEU A 201 -21.78 -4.98 7.75
CA LEU A 201 -20.90 -3.85 7.56
C LEU A 201 -19.68 -4.27 6.73
N GLU A 202 -19.38 -3.50 5.68
CA GLU A 202 -18.28 -3.72 4.73
C GLU A 202 -17.52 -2.41 4.49
N SER A 203 -16.26 -2.50 4.07
CA SER A 203 -15.48 -1.33 3.62
C SER A 203 -15.64 -1.14 2.12
N VAL A 204 -16.13 0.02 1.70
CA VAL A 204 -16.39 0.35 0.28
C VAL A 204 -15.48 1.49 -0.14
N VAL A 205 -14.86 1.41 -1.32
CA VAL A 205 -14.09 2.52 -1.90
C VAL A 205 -15.05 3.66 -2.25
N VAL A 206 -14.84 4.83 -1.64
CA VAL A 206 -15.67 6.02 -1.88
C VAL A 206 -14.98 7.08 -2.72
N GLY A 207 -13.66 7.01 -2.80
CA GLY A 207 -12.87 7.92 -3.59
C GLY A 207 -11.40 7.80 -3.31
N ARG A 208 -10.65 8.75 -3.85
CA ARG A 208 -9.20 8.74 -3.89
C ARG A 208 -8.65 10.13 -3.67
N ILE A 209 -7.48 10.23 -3.04
CA ILE A 209 -6.77 11.49 -2.81
C ILE A 209 -5.48 11.46 -3.64
N SER A 210 -5.27 12.44 -4.51
CA SER A 210 -4.02 12.61 -5.25
C SER A 210 -2.92 13.26 -4.39
N PRO A 211 -1.64 13.24 -4.81
CA PRO A 211 -0.54 13.77 -4.01
C PRO A 211 -0.62 15.27 -3.74
N ASP A 212 -1.37 16.02 -4.56
CA ASP A 212 -1.72 17.43 -4.35
C ASP A 212 -2.88 17.64 -3.35
N LEU A 213 -3.32 16.56 -2.68
CA LEU A 213 -4.41 16.51 -1.71
C LEU A 213 -5.80 16.74 -2.30
N THR A 214 -5.97 16.62 -3.62
CA THR A 214 -7.29 16.68 -4.25
C THR A 214 -8.05 15.37 -4.06
N PHE A 215 -9.24 15.43 -3.45
CA PHE A 215 -10.14 14.29 -3.35
C PHE A 215 -11.02 14.16 -4.60
N THR A 216 -11.13 12.95 -5.13
CA THR A 216 -12.00 12.59 -6.26
C THR A 216 -12.86 11.40 -5.87
N PHE A 217 -14.17 11.49 -6.09
CA PHE A 217 -15.10 10.37 -5.86
C PHE A 217 -14.82 9.21 -6.82
N GLU A 218 -15.00 7.99 -6.33
CA GLU A 218 -14.99 6.78 -7.17
C GLU A 218 -16.20 6.83 -8.13
N PRO A 219 -16.13 6.23 -9.34
CA PRO A 219 -17.27 6.23 -10.25
C PRO A 219 -18.55 5.69 -9.60
N GLY A 220 -19.61 6.50 -9.61
CA GLY A 220 -20.89 6.18 -8.97
C GLY A 220 -21.06 6.75 -7.56
N GLU A 221 -19.99 7.30 -6.97
CA GLU A 221 -20.03 7.97 -5.68
C GLU A 221 -20.24 9.48 -5.83
N THR A 222 -20.92 10.07 -4.86
CA THR A 222 -21.18 11.51 -4.75
C THR A 222 -21.15 11.92 -3.29
N GLU A 223 -21.28 13.22 -3.03
CA GLU A 223 -21.43 13.70 -1.66
C GLU A 223 -22.64 13.06 -0.95
N ASP A 224 -23.75 12.87 -1.67
CA ASP A 224 -24.99 12.33 -1.11
C ASP A 224 -24.92 10.81 -0.85
N THR A 225 -24.07 10.07 -1.59
CA THR A 225 -23.86 8.64 -1.32
C THR A 225 -22.96 8.42 -0.10
N VAL A 226 -21.94 9.27 0.08
CA VAL A 226 -21.02 9.19 1.23
C VAL A 226 -21.66 9.77 2.49
N TRP A 227 -22.48 10.83 2.36
CA TRP A 227 -23.12 11.54 3.46
C TRP A 227 -24.64 11.68 3.24
N PRO A 228 -25.41 10.59 3.39
CA PRO A 228 -26.84 10.59 3.10
C PRO A 228 -27.69 11.41 4.10
N SER A 229 -27.12 11.88 5.20
CA SER A 229 -27.81 12.81 6.10
C SER A 229 -27.61 14.24 5.60
N MET A 230 -28.62 15.12 5.75
CA MET A 230 -28.57 16.53 5.32
C MET A 230 -27.39 17.37 5.88
N PHE A 231 -26.53 16.79 6.73
CA PHE A 231 -25.22 17.34 7.07
C PHE A 231 -24.21 17.07 5.96
N SER A 232 -24.33 17.86 4.89
CA SER A 232 -23.25 18.02 3.92
C SER A 232 -22.03 18.60 4.63
N ILE A 233 -21.05 17.73 4.90
CA ILE A 233 -19.75 18.12 5.45
C ILE A 233 -19.08 19.08 4.44
N PHE A 234 -19.15 18.80 3.12
CA PHE A 234 -18.42 19.60 2.13
C PHE A 234 -19.08 20.94 1.75
N LYS A 235 -20.39 21.16 1.95
CA LYS A 235 -20.99 22.52 1.78
C LYS A 235 -20.45 23.54 2.78
N LYS A 236 -19.83 23.11 3.89
CA LYS A 236 -19.16 23.99 4.85
C LYS A 236 -17.63 23.98 4.74
N PHE A 237 -17.04 23.02 4.03
CA PHE A 237 -15.58 22.79 3.98
C PHE A 237 -14.96 23.06 2.60
N SER A 238 -15.52 23.95 1.79
CA SER A 238 -14.94 24.44 0.52
C SER A 238 -13.56 25.11 0.65
N SER A 239 -12.90 25.02 1.81
CA SER A 239 -11.58 25.60 2.08
C SER A 239 -10.76 24.81 3.11
N LEU A 240 -10.99 23.51 3.29
CA LEU A 240 -10.14 22.74 4.22
C LEU A 240 -8.82 22.35 3.53
N THR A 241 -7.78 23.16 3.73
CA THR A 241 -6.40 22.73 3.54
C THR A 241 -6.09 21.71 4.64
N ILE A 242 -5.97 20.43 4.28
CA ILE A 242 -5.45 19.42 5.21
C ILE A 242 -3.95 19.68 5.36
N SER A 243 -3.58 20.48 6.36
CA SER A 243 -2.20 20.57 6.81
C SER A 243 -1.90 19.35 7.68
N VAL A 244 -1.24 18.36 7.12
CA VAL A 244 -0.63 17.26 7.88
C VAL A 244 0.62 17.83 8.57
N LEU A 245 0.69 17.70 9.90
CA LEU A 245 1.88 18.01 10.69
C LEU A 245 2.99 16.99 10.44
#